data_AF-A0A537QN32-F1
#
_entry.id   AF-A0A537QN32-F1
#
_cell.length_a   1.000
_cell.length_b   1.000
_cell.length_c   1.000
_cell.angle_alpha   90.00
_cell.angle_beta   90.00
_cell.angle_gamma   90.00
#
_symmetry.space_group_name_H-M   'P 1'
#
loop_
_entity.id
_entity.type
_entity.pdbx_description
1 polymer ?
#
loop_
_entity_poly.entity_id
_entity_poly.type
_entity_poly.pdbx_seq_one_letter_code
_entity_poly.pdbx_strand_id
1 'polypeptide(L)'
;MRTIAAVLLFVTTGIATASAQQQGSWSMDHGHAADAAAAAKSAAAAARAKEAAIAAGLPLSPSQSTNFTVNGDNVLRAASPLTPEQQKAEADGREAWQARCRPTVIEDRDGLRRTKYAEPDCDLSRFNTAGK
;
A
#
# COMPACT_ATOMS: atom_id res chain seq x y z
N MET A 1 21.59 11.25 -63.60
CA MET A 1 21.71 12.60 -62.98
C MET A 1 21.23 12.45 -61.55
N ARG A 2 22.15 12.47 -60.57
CA ARG A 2 22.36 13.58 -59.62
C ARG A 2 21.08 13.95 -58.83
N THR A 3 21.16 13.72 -57.50
CA THR A 3 20.70 14.61 -56.39
C THR A 3 19.18 14.77 -56.17
N ILE A 4 18.58 14.86 -54.97
CA ILE A 4 19.02 15.20 -53.59
C ILE A 4 17.85 14.88 -52.60
N ALA A 5 18.19 14.75 -51.31
CA ALA A 5 17.37 14.97 -50.08
C ALA A 5 16.32 13.91 -49.69
N ALA A 6 16.50 13.15 -48.59
CA ALA A 6 16.32 13.54 -47.17
C ALA A 6 14.82 13.56 -46.79
N VAL A 7 14.32 13.05 -45.65
CA VAL A 7 14.92 12.58 -44.39
C VAL A 7 13.76 12.03 -43.51
N LEU A 8 14.12 11.25 -42.49
CA LEU A 8 13.37 10.91 -41.26
C LEU A 8 12.32 9.79 -41.27
N LEU A 9 12.78 8.66 -40.71
CA LEU A 9 12.02 7.72 -39.90
C LEU A 9 11.09 8.41 -38.89
N PHE A 10 9.86 7.92 -38.76
CA PHE A 10 9.35 7.36 -37.50
C PHE A 10 8.39 6.20 -37.83
N VAL A 11 8.79 4.99 -37.44
CA VAL A 11 8.05 3.75 -37.71
C VAL A 11 6.89 3.61 -36.73
N THR A 12 5.76 3.32 -37.34
CA THR A 12 4.45 2.95 -36.83
C THR A 12 4.44 1.61 -36.09
N THR A 13 3.85 1.56 -34.89
CA THR A 13 3.15 0.36 -34.35
C THR A 13 2.02 0.77 -33.39
N GLY A 14 1.01 1.47 -33.91
CA GLY A 14 -0.31 1.52 -33.28
C GLY A 14 -1.15 0.36 -33.82
N ILE A 15 -1.19 -0.75 -33.09
CA ILE A 15 -2.05 -1.90 -33.42
C ILE A 15 -3.46 -1.65 -32.84
N ALA A 16 -4.45 -2.21 -33.53
CA ALA A 16 -5.85 -2.49 -33.13
C ALA A 16 -6.88 -1.50 -33.68
N THR A 17 -7.42 -1.75 -34.88
CA THR A 17 -8.59 -2.60 -35.21
C THR A 17 -9.95 -2.01 -34.80
N ALA A 18 -10.75 -1.81 -35.84
CA ALA A 18 -12.21 -1.90 -35.89
C ALA A 18 -13.02 -0.85 -35.12
N SER A 19 -13.46 0.15 -35.87
CA SER A 19 -14.76 0.80 -35.69
C SER A 19 -15.88 -0.25 -35.65
N ALA A 20 -16.30 -0.63 -34.45
CA ALA A 20 -17.60 -1.22 -34.20
C ALA A 20 -18.43 -0.21 -33.42
N GLN A 21 -19.45 0.31 -34.07
CA GLN A 21 -20.56 1.02 -33.44
C GLN A 21 -21.09 0.18 -32.26
N GLN A 22 -20.84 0.61 -31.03
CA GLN A 22 -21.66 0.24 -29.89
C GLN A 22 -22.42 1.49 -29.44
N GLN A 23 -23.67 1.55 -29.87
CA GLN A 23 -24.73 2.23 -29.13
C GLN A 23 -24.80 1.56 -27.75
N GLY A 24 -24.03 2.08 -26.79
CA GLY A 24 -24.06 1.64 -25.41
C GLY A 24 -25.28 2.24 -24.73
N SER A 25 -26.22 1.37 -24.35
CA SER A 25 -27.27 1.71 -23.40
C SER A 25 -26.63 2.31 -22.14
N TRP A 26 -27.20 3.41 -21.64
CA TRP A 26 -26.96 3.82 -20.27
C TRP A 26 -27.72 2.85 -19.35
N SER A 27 -27.19 1.64 -19.21
CA SER A 27 -27.56 0.76 -18.10
C SER A 27 -26.93 1.37 -16.86
N MET A 28 -27.70 2.12 -16.08
CA MET A 28 -27.28 2.48 -14.72
C MET A 28 -27.10 1.17 -13.96
N ASP A 29 -25.85 0.86 -13.65
CA ASP A 29 -25.44 -0.35 -12.93
C ASP A 29 -25.86 -0.26 -11.46
N HIS A 30 -27.17 -0.41 -11.22
CA HIS A 30 -27.76 -0.33 -9.89
C HIS A 30 -27.36 -1.52 -9.01
N GLY A 31 -26.96 -2.65 -9.61
CA GLY A 31 -26.48 -3.82 -8.90
C GLY A 31 -25.15 -3.53 -8.21
N HIS A 32 -24.14 -3.07 -8.98
CA HIS A 32 -22.84 -2.73 -8.40
C HIS A 32 -22.88 -1.52 -7.47
N ALA A 33 -23.78 -0.55 -7.71
CA ALA A 33 -23.97 0.57 -6.79
C ALA A 33 -24.59 0.15 -5.45
N ALA A 34 -25.58 -0.75 -5.46
CA ALA A 34 -26.20 -1.28 -4.26
C ALA A 34 -25.22 -2.17 -3.46
N ASP A 35 -24.46 -3.01 -4.16
CA ASP A 35 -23.43 -3.86 -3.56
C ASP A 35 -22.30 -3.02 -2.93
N ALA A 36 -21.84 -1.97 -3.63
CA ALA A 36 -20.87 -1.03 -3.10
C ALA A 36 -21.40 -0.28 -1.87
N ALA A 37 -22.67 0.13 -1.88
CA ALA A 37 -23.29 0.79 -0.73
C ALA A 37 -23.46 -0.16 0.47
N ALA A 38 -23.82 -1.42 0.22
CA ALA A 38 -23.91 -2.45 1.26
C ALA A 38 -22.52 -2.77 1.84
N ALA A 39 -21.50 -2.88 0.98
CA ALA A 39 -20.10 -3.07 1.39
C ALA A 39 -19.58 -1.87 2.20
N ALA A 40 -19.92 -0.64 1.82
CA ALA A 40 -19.56 0.55 2.60
C ALA A 40 -20.22 0.55 3.99
N LYS A 41 -21.49 0.17 4.07
CA LYS A 41 -22.22 0.04 5.35
C LYS A 41 -21.63 -1.06 6.23
N SER A 42 -21.30 -2.22 5.66
CA SER A 42 -20.69 -3.31 6.41
C SER A 42 -19.28 -2.96 6.89
N ALA A 43 -18.50 -2.26 6.07
CA ALA A 43 -17.19 -1.72 6.48
C ALA A 43 -17.32 -0.71 7.63
N ALA A 44 -18.27 0.21 7.57
CA ALA A 44 -18.54 1.16 8.65
C ALA A 44 -19.00 0.46 9.95
N ALA A 45 -19.86 -0.55 9.84
CA ALA A 45 -20.29 -1.36 10.98
C ALA A 45 -19.12 -2.13 11.60
N ALA A 46 -18.24 -2.70 10.78
CA ALA A 46 -17.03 -3.39 11.23
C ALA A 46 -16.05 -2.44 11.93
N ALA A 47 -15.88 -1.22 11.44
CA ALA A 47 -15.07 -0.18 12.08
C ALA A 47 -15.61 0.20 13.46
N ARG A 48 -16.91 0.44 13.58
CA ARG A 48 -17.56 0.74 14.87
C ARG A 48 -17.48 -0.42 15.86
N ALA A 49 -17.67 -1.66 15.38
CA ALA A 49 -17.54 -2.84 16.23
C ALA A 49 -16.12 -3.00 16.78
N LYS A 50 -15.11 -2.70 15.97
CA LYS A 50 -13.70 -2.67 16.37
C LYS A 50 -13.44 -1.59 17.44
N GLU A 51 -13.90 -0.36 17.20
CA GLU A 51 -13.75 0.74 18.16
C GLU A 51 -14.41 0.42 19.51
N ALA A 52 -15.60 -0.17 19.48
CA ALA A 52 -16.30 -0.59 20.69
C ALA A 52 -15.55 -1.70 21.44
N ALA A 53 -15.02 -2.70 20.71
CA ALA A 53 -14.22 -3.77 21.32
C ALA A 53 -12.94 -3.22 21.97
N ILE A 54 -12.25 -2.28 21.31
CA ILE A 54 -11.08 -1.60 21.86
C ILE A 54 -11.44 -0.84 23.14
N ALA A 55 -12.50 -0.03 23.11
CA ALA A 55 -12.94 0.75 24.26
C ALA A 55 -13.36 -0.13 25.45
N ALA A 56 -13.97 -1.28 25.18
CA ALA A 56 -14.38 -2.25 26.19
C ALA A 56 -13.26 -3.18 26.65
N GLY A 57 -12.06 -3.12 26.04
CA GLY A 57 -10.96 -4.04 26.31
C GLY A 57 -11.26 -5.49 25.90
N LEU A 58 -12.17 -5.70 24.96
CA LEU A 58 -12.54 -7.01 24.44
C LEU A 58 -11.54 -7.48 23.38
N PRO A 59 -11.37 -8.81 23.22
CA PRO A 59 -10.53 -9.35 22.16
C PRO A 59 -11.07 -8.94 20.78
N LEU A 60 -10.17 -8.50 19.91
CA LEU A 60 -10.46 -8.22 18.51
C LEU A 60 -10.65 -9.52 17.74
N SER A 61 -11.52 -9.51 16.72
CA SER A 61 -11.61 -10.62 15.78
C SER A 61 -10.29 -10.76 15.01
N PRO A 62 -9.94 -11.96 14.48
CA PRO A 62 -8.71 -12.15 13.70
C PRO A 62 -8.59 -11.21 12.47
N SER A 63 -9.72 -10.75 11.94
CA SER A 63 -9.80 -9.78 10.85
C SER A 63 -9.55 -8.32 11.29
N GLN A 64 -9.50 -8.05 12.59
CA GLN A 64 -9.32 -6.72 13.16
C GLN A 64 -7.90 -6.60 13.75
N SER A 65 -7.04 -5.81 13.11
CA SER A 65 -5.73 -5.45 13.66
C SER A 65 -5.77 -4.07 14.32
N THR A 66 -5.04 -3.86 15.41
CA THR A 66 -4.90 -2.54 16.03
C THR A 66 -3.45 -2.28 16.41
N ASN A 67 -3.08 -1.00 16.43
CA ASN A 67 -1.81 -0.57 17.02
C ASN A 67 -1.90 -0.69 18.55
N PHE A 68 -0.74 -0.83 19.19
CA PHE A 68 -0.63 -0.88 20.64
C PHE A 68 0.40 0.15 21.13
N THR A 69 0.24 0.56 22.38
CA THR A 69 1.20 1.37 23.12
C THR A 69 1.61 0.61 24.36
N VAL A 70 2.88 0.77 24.76
CA VAL A 70 3.41 0.23 26.01
C VAL A 70 3.63 1.42 26.94
N ASN A 71 3.02 1.40 28.12
CA ASN A 71 3.25 2.44 29.12
C ASN A 71 4.50 2.15 29.97
N GLY A 72 4.87 3.08 30.87
CA GLY A 72 6.03 2.92 31.77
C GLY A 72 5.94 1.72 32.72
N ASP A 73 4.74 1.16 32.92
CA ASP A 73 4.50 -0.02 33.76
C ASP A 73 4.51 -1.33 32.95
N ASN A 74 5.00 -1.30 31.70
CA ASN A 74 5.02 -2.44 30.77
C ASN A 74 3.64 -3.01 30.43
N VAL A 75 2.58 -2.21 30.56
CA VAL A 75 1.22 -2.58 30.18
C VAL A 75 0.99 -2.23 28.71
N LEU A 76 0.60 -3.25 27.93
CA LEU A 76 0.17 -3.12 26.55
C LEU A 76 -1.28 -2.66 26.50
N ARG A 77 -1.55 -1.55 25.79
CA ARG A 77 -2.91 -1.05 25.55
C ARG A 77 -3.11 -0.78 24.08
N ALA A 78 -4.34 -0.87 23.60
CA ALA A 78 -4.67 -0.42 22.26
C ALA A 78 -4.32 1.08 22.12
N ALA A 79 -3.61 1.42 21.04
CA ALA A 79 -3.28 2.80 20.74
C ALA A 79 -4.55 3.57 20.37
N SER A 80 -4.65 4.82 20.84
CA SER A 80 -5.67 5.74 20.35
C SER A 80 -5.50 5.98 18.85
N PRO A 81 -6.59 6.22 18.11
CA PRO A 81 -6.49 6.65 16.71
C PRO A 81 -5.62 7.89 16.58
N LEU A 82 -4.76 7.91 15.58
CA LEU A 82 -3.92 9.07 15.26
C LEU A 82 -4.80 10.23 14.78
N THR A 83 -4.46 11.43 15.21
CA THR A 83 -5.02 12.67 14.64
C THR A 83 -4.64 12.80 13.15
N PRO A 84 -5.42 13.53 12.33
CA PRO A 84 -5.08 13.75 10.92
C PRO A 84 -3.66 14.30 10.72
N GLU A 85 -3.22 15.19 11.61
CA GLU A 85 -1.88 15.78 11.60
C GLU A 85 -0.80 14.71 11.86
N GLN A 86 -1.04 13.82 12.83
CA GLN A 86 -0.12 12.71 13.12
C GLN A 86 -0.08 11.69 11.98
N GLN A 87 -1.22 11.37 11.37
CA GLN A 87 -1.26 10.47 10.20
C GLN A 87 -0.43 11.02 9.04
N LYS A 88 -0.53 12.33 8.80
CA LYS A 88 0.30 13.01 7.82
C LYS A 88 1.78 12.95 8.19
N ALA A 89 2.15 13.27 9.43
CA ALA A 89 3.53 13.21 9.88
C ALA A 89 4.15 11.80 9.75
N GLU A 90 3.38 10.74 10.06
CA GLU A 90 3.82 9.36 9.85
C GLU A 90 3.98 9.00 8.37
N ALA A 91 3.06 9.48 7.51
CA ALA A 91 3.17 9.27 6.07
C ALA A 91 4.40 9.97 5.49
N ASP A 92 4.59 11.25 5.82
CA ASP A 92 5.73 12.06 5.38
C ASP A 92 7.05 11.46 5.91
N GLY A 93 7.10 11.02 7.17
CA GLY A 93 8.26 10.35 7.75
C GLY A 93 8.58 9.02 7.09
N ARG A 94 7.57 8.22 6.75
CA ARG A 94 7.73 6.96 6.02
C ARG A 94 8.21 7.21 4.59
N GLU A 95 7.69 8.22 3.91
CA GLU A 95 8.14 8.61 2.57
C GLU A 95 9.60 9.07 2.58
N ALA A 96 9.97 9.95 3.52
CA ALA A 96 11.35 10.41 3.68
C ALA A 96 12.31 9.24 3.96
N TRP A 97 11.90 8.30 4.82
CA TRP A 97 12.68 7.10 5.08
C TRP A 97 12.80 6.21 3.84
N GLN A 98 11.71 5.98 3.08
CA GLN A 98 11.75 5.18 1.86
C GLN A 98 12.64 5.79 0.78
N ALA A 99 12.60 7.12 0.63
CA ALA A 99 13.45 7.85 -0.30
C ALA A 99 14.94 7.70 0.04
N ARG A 100 15.28 7.77 1.34
CA ARG A 100 16.67 7.65 1.81
C ARG A 100 17.16 6.20 1.82
N CYS A 101 16.38 5.29 2.40
CA CYS A 101 16.81 3.93 2.72
C CYS A 101 16.51 2.90 1.62
N ARG A 102 15.68 3.24 0.63
CA ARG A 102 15.23 2.44 -0.52
C ARG A 102 15.61 0.94 -0.46
N PRO A 103 14.75 0.06 0.09
CA PRO A 103 15.04 -1.36 0.18
C PRO A 103 15.13 -2.01 -1.22
N THR A 104 16.12 -2.88 -1.38
CA THR A 104 16.31 -3.72 -2.56
C THR A 104 16.39 -5.18 -2.12
N VAL A 105 15.77 -6.08 -2.89
CA VAL A 105 15.84 -7.51 -2.58
C VAL A 105 16.98 -8.11 -3.39
N ILE A 106 17.91 -8.77 -2.70
CA ILE A 106 19.07 -9.45 -3.27
C ILE A 106 18.99 -10.91 -2.88
N GLU A 107 19.25 -11.79 -3.83
CA GLU A 107 19.40 -13.22 -3.57
C GLU A 107 20.85 -13.51 -3.21
N ASP A 108 21.07 -14.16 -2.06
CA ASP A 108 22.41 -14.59 -1.67
C ASP A 108 22.82 -15.89 -2.38
N ARG A 109 24.07 -16.35 -2.14
CA ARG A 109 24.61 -17.56 -2.77
C ARG A 109 23.84 -18.85 -2.42
N ASP A 110 23.06 -18.82 -1.34
CA ASP A 110 22.29 -19.94 -0.84
C ASP A 110 20.84 -19.89 -1.36
N GLY A 111 20.53 -18.95 -2.27
CA GLY A 111 19.20 -18.73 -2.83
C GLY A 111 18.27 -17.97 -1.88
N LEU A 112 18.77 -17.41 -0.78
CA LEU A 112 17.95 -16.73 0.22
C LEU A 112 17.77 -15.25 -0.16
N ARG A 113 16.52 -14.82 -0.24
CA ARG A 113 16.15 -13.43 -0.51
C ARG A 113 16.37 -12.58 0.74
N ARG A 114 17.32 -11.66 0.67
CA ARG A 114 17.65 -10.69 1.72
C ARG A 114 17.30 -9.28 1.27
N THR A 115 16.88 -8.44 2.21
CA THR A 115 16.67 -7.01 1.93
C THR A 115 17.95 -6.25 2.24
N LYS A 116 18.43 -5.48 1.27
CA LYS A 116 19.56 -4.56 1.42
C LYS A 116 19.06 -3.13 1.26
N TYR A 117 19.46 -2.27 2.18
CA TYR A 117 19.10 -0.84 2.17
C TYR A 117 20.18 -0.01 1.50
N ALA A 118 19.80 1.17 1.00
CA ALA A 118 20.70 2.07 0.28
C ALA A 118 21.76 2.71 1.19
N GLU A 119 21.38 3.11 2.40
CA GLU A 119 22.30 3.66 3.41
C GLU A 119 22.60 2.63 4.54
N PRO A 120 23.83 2.61 5.09
CA PRO A 120 24.23 1.62 6.11
C PRO A 120 23.51 1.75 7.46
N ASP A 121 23.07 2.94 7.84
CA ASP A 121 22.31 3.20 9.07
C ASP A 121 20.86 2.71 8.98
N CYS A 122 20.34 2.55 7.76
CA CYS A 122 19.05 1.93 7.50
C CYS A 122 19.07 0.40 7.64
N ASP A 123 20.25 -0.22 7.57
CA ASP A 123 20.40 -1.66 7.73
C ASP A 123 20.52 -2.04 9.21
N LEU A 124 19.39 -2.46 9.78
CA LEU A 124 19.30 -2.92 11.17
C LEU A 124 19.78 -4.35 11.37
N SER A 125 20.24 -5.06 10.33
CA SER A 125 20.69 -6.46 10.43
C SER A 125 21.81 -6.66 11.45
N ARG A 126 22.67 -5.65 11.66
CA ARG A 126 23.74 -5.68 12.68
C ARG A 126 23.22 -5.81 14.13
N PHE A 127 21.99 -5.38 14.38
CA PHE A 127 21.34 -5.45 15.68
C PHE A 127 20.50 -6.71 15.86
N ASN A 128 20.31 -7.50 14.80
CA ASN A 128 19.60 -8.76 14.88
C ASN A 128 20.51 -9.81 15.54
N THR A 129 20.24 -10.13 16.80
CA THR A 129 20.95 -11.18 17.56
C THR A 129 20.23 -12.53 17.52
N ALA A 130 19.15 -12.68 16.75
CA ALA A 130 18.47 -13.95 16.62
C ALA A 130 19.39 -14.97 15.92
N GLY A 131 19.86 -15.97 16.67
CA GLY A 131 20.75 -17.03 16.18
C GLY A 131 22.22 -16.92 16.59
N LYS A 132 22.58 -15.99 17.48
CA LYS A 132 23.83 -16.06 18.24
C LYS A 132 23.67 -16.87 19.52
#